data_AF-D0Z435-F1
#
_entry.id   AF-D0Z435-F1
#
_cell.length_a   1.000
_cell.length_b   1.000
_cell.length_c   1.000
_cell.angle_alpha   90.00
_cell.angle_beta   90.00
_cell.angle_gamma   90.00
#
_symmetry.space_group_name_H-M   'P 1'
#
loop_
_entity.id
_entity.type
_entity.pdbx_description
1 polymer ?
#
loop_
_entity_poly.entity_id
_entity_poly.type
_entity_poly.pdbx_seq_one_letter_code
_entity_poly.pdbx_strand_id
1 'polypeptide(L)'
;MTNFQYYFHKLPCYNCKKTKVDTDLGWLTAGMKDEILEQVKVLMNEGNIEPDFSVKVTCTEDEARDYLLLNYYGYSDDELKHGHIESEDAEEVADEVSEHMTAEGVAVFDHEIALQSCIDCGVLDD
;
A
#
# COMPACT_ATOMS: atom_id res chain seq x y z
N MET A 1 11.50 14.77 1.91
CA MET A 1 10.94 13.43 1.69
C MET A 1 11.42 12.50 2.78
N THR A 2 10.46 11.79 3.34
CA THR A 2 10.64 10.71 4.32
C THR A 2 11.21 9.45 3.65
N ASN A 3 11.56 8.43 4.44
CA ASN A 3 12.30 7.23 3.99
C ASN A 3 11.43 6.21 3.22
N PHE A 4 10.65 6.67 2.25
CA PHE A 4 9.80 5.83 1.41
C PHE A 4 10.61 5.01 0.39
N GLN A 5 10.17 3.77 0.17
CA GLN A 5 10.69 2.89 -0.87
C GLN A 5 9.53 2.13 -1.52
N TYR A 6 9.69 1.80 -2.80
CA TYR A 6 8.73 0.96 -3.50
C TYR A 6 8.94 -0.50 -3.13
N TYR A 7 7.88 -1.18 -2.66
CA TYR A 7 7.98 -2.56 -2.21
C TYR A 7 7.14 -3.52 -3.05
N PHE A 8 7.72 -4.71 -3.26
CA PHE A 8 7.00 -5.89 -3.69
C PHE A 8 7.06 -6.95 -2.60
N HIS A 9 6.02 -7.78 -2.52
CA HIS A 9 6.01 -8.94 -1.65
C HIS A 9 5.37 -10.16 -2.33
N LYS A 10 5.89 -11.35 -2.00
CA LYS A 10 5.38 -12.61 -2.55
C LYS A 10 4.07 -13.02 -1.88
N LEU A 11 2.95 -12.74 -2.52
CA LEU A 11 1.61 -13.13 -2.07
C LEU A 11 1.00 -14.20 -2.98
N PRO A 12 0.05 -15.02 -2.47
CA PRO A 12 -0.66 -16.00 -3.29
C PRO A 12 -1.38 -15.34 -4.47
N CYS A 13 -1.25 -15.97 -5.65
CA CYS A 13 -2.07 -15.70 -6.83
C CYS A 13 -3.57 -15.69 -6.50
N TYR A 14 -4.36 -14.72 -6.97
CA TYR A 14 -5.80 -14.73 -6.67
C TYR A 14 -6.52 -15.90 -7.36
N ASN A 15 -6.06 -16.32 -8.54
CA ASN A 15 -6.72 -17.37 -9.34
C ASN A 15 -6.45 -18.79 -8.82
N CYS A 16 -5.39 -19.01 -8.04
CA CYS A 16 -4.97 -20.36 -7.65
C CYS A 16 -4.64 -20.54 -6.17
N LYS A 17 -4.40 -19.43 -5.45
CA LYS A 17 -4.05 -19.32 -4.03
C LYS A 17 -2.87 -20.19 -3.56
N LYS A 18 -2.13 -20.82 -4.47
CA LYS A 18 -0.98 -21.72 -4.18
C LYS A 18 0.35 -21.10 -4.55
N THR A 19 0.47 -20.64 -5.79
CA THR A 19 1.70 -20.03 -6.32
C THR A 19 1.83 -18.63 -5.74
N LYS A 20 3.00 -18.29 -5.20
CA LYS A 20 3.29 -16.94 -4.74
C LYS A 20 3.98 -16.14 -5.82
N VAL A 21 3.45 -14.96 -6.10
CA VAL A 21 3.94 -14.03 -7.12
C VAL A 21 4.21 -12.68 -6.49
N ASP A 22 5.11 -11.90 -7.11
CA ASP A 22 5.45 -10.58 -6.63
C ASP A 22 4.23 -9.68 -6.80
N THR A 23 3.67 -9.24 -5.68
CA THR A 23 2.53 -8.33 -5.59
C THR A 23 3.03 -6.97 -5.14
N ASP A 24 2.51 -5.95 -5.79
CA ASP A 24 2.81 -4.56 -5.50
C ASP A 24 2.24 -4.16 -4.13
N LEU A 25 3.07 -3.51 -3.30
CA LEU A 25 2.65 -2.91 -2.03
C LEU A 25 2.76 -1.37 -2.06
N GLY A 26 3.14 -0.78 -3.20
CA GLY A 26 3.32 0.66 -3.33
C GLY A 26 4.54 1.23 -2.60
N TRP A 27 4.51 2.55 -2.40
CA TRP A 27 5.52 3.32 -1.71
C TRP A 27 5.26 3.35 -0.21
N LEU A 28 6.13 2.73 0.58
CA LEU A 28 5.96 2.62 2.03
C LEU A 28 7.26 2.95 2.75
N THR A 29 7.16 3.35 4.02
CA THR A 29 8.32 3.26 4.94
C THR A 29 8.50 1.81 5.40
N ALA A 30 9.65 1.52 6.02
CA ALA A 30 9.90 0.17 6.55
C ALA A 30 8.85 -0.25 7.61
N GLY A 31 8.41 0.68 8.46
CA GLY A 31 7.40 0.40 9.49
C GLY A 31 6.02 0.12 8.89
N MET A 32 5.60 0.92 7.91
CA MET A 32 4.33 0.73 7.20
C MET A 32 4.27 -0.62 6.48
N LYS A 33 5.38 -1.02 5.85
CA LYS A 33 5.48 -2.35 5.23
C LYS A 33 5.28 -3.47 6.24
N ASP A 34 5.93 -3.39 7.41
CA ASP A 34 5.80 -4.43 8.43
C ASP A 34 4.36 -4.53 8.96
N GLU A 35 3.70 -3.39 9.18
CA GLU A 35 2.28 -3.31 9.58
C GLU A 35 1.33 -3.92 8.52
N ILE A 36 1.55 -3.58 7.24
CA ILE A 36 0.77 -4.14 6.13
C ILE A 36 0.94 -5.66 6.07
N LEU A 37 2.19 -6.16 6.17
CA LEU A 37 2.45 -7.60 6.08
C LEU A 37 1.85 -8.40 7.24
N GLU A 38 1.76 -7.80 8.44
CA GLU A 38 1.07 -8.42 9.57
C GLU A 38 -0.43 -8.59 9.28
N GLN A 39 -1.09 -7.54 8.79
CA GLN A 39 -2.51 -7.60 8.43
C GLN A 39 -2.78 -8.56 7.26
N VAL A 40 -1.96 -8.49 6.22
CA VAL A 40 -2.03 -9.43 5.08
C VAL A 40 -1.92 -10.86 5.58
N LYS A 41 -0.99 -11.16 6.50
CA LYS A 41 -0.83 -12.50 7.05
C LYS A 41 -2.11 -12.97 7.78
N VAL A 42 -2.79 -12.09 8.52
CA VAL A 42 -4.07 -12.42 9.17
C VAL A 42 -5.13 -12.74 8.11
N LEU A 43 -5.34 -11.86 7.13
CA LEU A 43 -6.32 -12.05 6.05
C LEU A 43 -6.09 -13.34 5.26
N MET A 44 -4.82 -13.64 4.96
CA MET A 44 -4.43 -14.85 4.23
C MET A 44 -4.71 -16.13 5.03
N ASN A 45 -4.56 -16.09 6.36
CA ASN A 45 -4.86 -17.23 7.24
C ASN A 45 -6.37 -17.45 7.42
N GLU A 46 -7.18 -16.39 7.36
CA GLU A 46 -8.64 -16.48 7.39
C GLU A 46 -9.22 -17.05 6.08
N GLY A 47 -8.44 -17.04 5.00
CA GLY A 47 -8.83 -17.59 3.69
C GLY A 47 -9.78 -16.69 2.90
N ASN A 48 -10.13 -15.51 3.42
CA ASN A 48 -10.97 -14.48 2.79
C ASN A 48 -10.16 -13.63 1.80
N ILE A 49 -9.48 -14.29 0.86
CA ILE A 49 -8.62 -13.62 -0.10
C ILE A 49 -9.44 -13.27 -1.35
N GLU A 50 -9.90 -12.03 -1.40
CA GLU A 50 -10.41 -11.38 -2.61
C GLU A 50 -9.23 -10.92 -3.49
N PRO A 51 -9.43 -10.76 -4.82
CA PRO A 51 -8.37 -10.27 -5.70
C PRO A 51 -7.83 -8.91 -5.28
N ASP A 52 -8.70 -8.04 -4.80
CA ASP A 52 -8.38 -6.70 -4.30
C ASP A 52 -8.86 -6.63 -2.85
N PHE A 53 -8.01 -6.16 -1.96
CA PHE A 53 -8.36 -6.00 -0.55
C PHE A 53 -7.62 -4.81 0.06
N SER A 54 -8.19 -4.22 1.10
CA SER A 54 -7.57 -3.10 1.81
C SER A 54 -7.04 -3.54 3.17
N VAL A 55 -5.90 -2.97 3.54
CA VAL A 55 -5.32 -3.02 4.88
C VAL A 55 -5.16 -1.59 5.39
N LYS A 56 -4.99 -1.41 6.70
CA LYS A 56 -4.70 -0.10 7.26
C LYS A 56 -3.20 0.19 7.21
N VAL A 57 -2.85 1.45 6.99
CA VAL A 57 -1.50 1.95 7.17
C VAL A 57 -1.51 3.15 8.10
N THR A 58 -0.61 3.14 9.06
CA THR A 58 -0.44 4.22 10.03
C THR A 58 0.74 5.09 9.63
N CYS A 59 0.48 6.38 9.47
CA CYS A 59 1.45 7.39 9.10
C CYS A 59 1.64 8.38 10.26
N THR A 60 2.88 8.82 10.49
CA THR A 60 3.08 10.10 11.18
C THR A 60 2.51 11.25 10.35
N GLU A 61 2.23 12.39 10.98
CA GLU A 61 1.76 13.60 10.28
C GLU A 61 2.67 13.99 9.10
N ASP A 62 3.99 13.91 9.29
CA ASP A 62 4.99 14.20 8.26
C ASP A 62 5.01 13.17 7.12
N GLU A 63 4.67 11.90 7.40
CA GLU A 63 4.63 10.83 6.40
C GLU A 63 3.32 10.82 5.62
N ALA A 64 2.22 11.26 6.22
CA ALA A 64 0.87 11.15 5.66
C ALA A 64 0.75 11.86 4.30
N ARG A 65 1.34 13.04 4.20
CA ARG A 65 1.40 13.82 2.95
C ARG A 65 2.14 13.06 1.84
N ASP A 66 3.37 12.61 2.11
CA ASP A 66 4.18 11.92 1.11
C ASP A 66 3.56 10.56 0.74
N TYR A 67 2.92 9.87 1.69
CA TYR A 67 2.18 8.63 1.46
C TYR A 67 1.04 8.82 0.45
N LEU A 68 0.18 9.83 0.65
CA LEU A 68 -0.96 10.11 -0.23
C LEU A 68 -0.49 10.50 -1.64
N LEU A 69 0.49 11.39 -1.74
CA LEU A 69 1.01 11.81 -3.04
C LEU A 69 1.59 10.63 -3.84
N LEU A 70 2.34 9.74 -3.18
CA LEU A 70 2.99 8.61 -3.84
C LEU A 70 2.02 7.47 -4.20
N ASN A 71 1.06 7.15 -3.35
CA ASN A 71 0.22 5.95 -3.51
C ASN A 71 -1.17 6.25 -4.07
N TYR A 72 -1.74 7.43 -3.82
CA TYR A 72 -3.10 7.77 -4.22
C TYR A 72 -3.11 8.70 -5.43
N TYR A 73 -2.30 9.76 -5.40
CA TYR A 73 -2.19 10.71 -6.51
C TYR A 73 -1.18 10.27 -7.59
N GLY A 74 -0.37 9.25 -7.32
CA GLY A 74 0.52 8.63 -8.31
C GLY A 74 1.76 9.45 -8.67
N TYR A 75 2.13 10.43 -7.83
CA TYR A 75 3.38 11.15 -8.00
C TYR A 75 4.59 10.24 -7.83
N SER A 76 5.67 10.57 -8.51
CA SER A 76 6.96 9.91 -8.34
C SER A 76 7.77 10.50 -7.18
N ASP A 77 8.66 9.67 -6.61
CA ASP A 77 9.68 10.12 -5.65
C ASP A 77 10.55 11.28 -6.20
N ASP A 78 10.76 11.34 -7.51
CA ASP A 78 11.51 12.44 -8.14
C ASP A 78 10.71 13.76 -8.16
N GLU A 79 9.41 13.71 -8.46
CA GLU A 79 8.53 14.90 -8.44
C GLU A 79 8.43 15.48 -7.03
N LEU A 80 8.29 14.63 -6.01
CA LEU A 80 8.27 15.08 -4.61
C LEU A 80 9.59 15.72 -4.19
N LYS A 81 10.74 15.15 -4.60
CA LYS A 81 12.07 15.71 -4.30
C LYS A 81 12.29 17.08 -4.92
N HIS A 82 11.73 17.31 -6.11
CA HIS A 82 11.87 18.56 -6.84
C HIS A 82 10.71 19.55 -6.59
N GLY A 83 9.71 19.17 -5.78
CA GLY A 83 8.58 20.01 -5.45
C GLY A 83 7.64 20.27 -6.63
N HIS A 84 7.59 19.35 -7.59
CA HIS A 84 6.69 19.39 -8.75
C HIS A 84 5.34 18.79 -8.38
N ILE A 85 4.61 19.49 -7.51
CA ILE A 85 3.29 19.05 -7.04
C ILE A 85 2.28 20.12 -7.44
N GLU A 86 1.19 19.70 -8.07
CA GLU A 86 0.11 20.59 -8.45
C GLU A 86 -0.51 21.21 -7.20
N SER A 87 -0.84 22.49 -7.24
CA SER A 87 -1.34 23.20 -6.05
C SER A 87 -2.69 22.67 -5.58
N GLU A 88 -3.52 22.20 -6.51
CA GLU A 88 -4.83 21.59 -6.21
C GLU A 88 -4.63 20.29 -5.41
N ASP A 89 -3.78 19.38 -5.91
CA ASP A 89 -3.44 18.14 -5.20
C ASP A 89 -2.80 18.41 -3.83
N ALA A 90 -1.97 19.45 -3.71
CA ALA A 90 -1.37 19.82 -2.43
C ALA A 90 -2.41 20.29 -1.39
N GLU A 91 -3.48 20.97 -1.84
CA GLU A 91 -4.58 21.43 -0.99
C GLU A 91 -5.46 20.24 -0.58
N GLU A 92 -5.85 19.39 -1.54
CA GLU A 92 -6.62 18.17 -1.26
C GLU A 92 -5.88 17.22 -0.32
N VAL A 93 -4.58 17.00 -0.52
CA VAL A 93 -3.77 16.17 0.39
C VAL A 93 -3.75 16.74 1.80
N ALA A 94 -3.71 18.06 1.97
CA ALA A 94 -3.74 18.66 3.29
C ALA A 94 -5.08 18.42 4.01
N ASP A 95 -6.19 18.53 3.27
CA ASP A 95 -7.53 18.22 3.77
C ASP A 95 -7.66 16.73 4.13
N GLU A 96 -7.26 15.83 3.22
CA GLU A 96 -7.28 14.37 3.44
C GLU A 96 -6.45 13.95 4.66
N VAL A 97 -5.25 14.52 4.84
CA VAL A 97 -4.46 14.29 6.06
C VAL A 97 -5.24 14.74 7.27
N SER A 98 -5.79 15.96 7.27
CA SER A 98 -6.54 16.50 8.42
C SER A 98 -7.77 15.65 8.77
N GLU A 99 -8.47 15.09 7.80
CA GLU A 99 -9.66 14.25 8.02
C GLU A 99 -9.32 12.88 8.61
N HIS A 100 -8.14 12.34 8.28
CA HIS A 100 -7.69 11.03 8.71
C HIS A 100 -6.79 11.05 9.97
N MET A 101 -6.49 12.24 10.50
CA MET A 101 -5.76 12.38 11.77
C MET A 101 -6.56 11.85 12.96
N THR A 102 -5.92 10.98 13.73
CA THR A 102 -6.46 10.44 14.97
C THR A 102 -6.11 11.35 16.17
N ALA A 103 -6.80 11.13 17.29
CA ALA A 103 -6.49 11.82 18.56
C ALA A 103 -5.07 11.51 19.10
N GLU A 104 -4.42 10.46 18.59
CA GLU A 104 -3.07 10.04 18.98
C GLU A 104 -1.97 10.75 18.17
N GLY A 105 -2.34 11.61 17.20
CA GLY A 105 -1.38 12.36 16.39
C GLY A 105 -0.79 11.56 15.23
N VAL A 106 -1.49 10.52 14.78
CA VAL A 106 -1.15 9.73 13.58
C VAL A 106 -2.32 9.77 12.59
N ALA A 107 -2.03 9.68 11.30
CA ALA A 107 -3.02 9.48 10.26
C ALA A 107 -3.17 7.99 9.94
N VAL A 108 -4.39 7.53 9.69
CA VAL A 108 -4.64 6.13 9.31
C VAL A 108 -5.42 6.09 7.99
N PHE A 109 -4.86 5.43 6.97
CA PHE A 109 -5.46 5.31 5.64
C PHE A 109 -5.78 3.87 5.30
N ASP A 110 -6.75 3.68 4.40
CA ASP A 110 -6.92 2.42 3.69
C ASP A 110 -5.87 2.32 2.57
N HIS A 111 -5.14 1.22 2.56
CA HIS A 111 -4.14 0.88 1.56
C HIS A 111 -4.63 -0.34 0.78
N GLU A 112 -4.96 -0.13 -0.49
CA GLU A 112 -5.46 -1.19 -1.38
C GLU A 112 -4.31 -2.01 -1.96
N ILE A 113 -4.46 -3.33 -1.94
CA ILE A 113 -3.52 -4.30 -2.51
C ILE A 113 -4.26 -5.14 -3.53
N ALA A 114 -3.78 -5.10 -4.77
CA ALA A 114 -4.27 -5.91 -5.87
C ALA A 114 -3.39 -7.16 -6.06
N LEU A 115 -3.92 -8.33 -5.72
CA LEU A 115 -3.24 -9.60 -5.95
C LEU A 115 -3.04 -9.86 -7.43
N GLN A 116 -1.88 -10.41 -7.76
CA GLN A 116 -1.54 -10.74 -9.13
C GLN A 116 -2.11 -12.09 -9.54
N SER A 117 -2.43 -12.25 -10.82
CA SER A 117 -2.72 -13.56 -11.39
C SER A 117 -1.43 -14.35 -11.61
N CYS A 118 -1.50 -15.67 -11.72
CA CYS A 118 -0.39 -16.46 -12.23
C CYS A 118 -0.85 -17.49 -13.27
N ILE A 119 0.04 -17.79 -14.22
CA ILE A 119 -0.23 -18.77 -15.29
C ILE A 119 -0.10 -20.20 -14.75
N ASP A 120 0.90 -20.45 -13.91
CA ASP A 120 1.17 -21.77 -13.35
C ASP A 120 0.48 -21.95 -11.99
N CYS A 121 -0.65 -22.65 -12.02
CA CYS A 121 -1.42 -23.00 -10.84
C CYS A 121 -1.03 -24.37 -10.26
N GLY A 122 0.03 -25.00 -10.80
CA GLY A 122 0.44 -26.34 -10.44
C GLY A 122 -0.60 -27.38 -10.82
N VAL A 123 -1.05 -27.37 -12.09
CA VAL A 123 -1.74 -28.55 -12.65
C VAL A 123 -0.67 -29.64 -12.72
N LEU A 124 -0.62 -30.51 -11.72
CA LEU A 124 0.01 -31.80 -11.89
C LEU A 124 -0.87 -32.52 -12.91
N ASP A 125 -0.38 -32.69 -14.14
CA ASP A 125 -0.95 -33.66 -15.06
C ASP A 125 -0.96 -35.02 -14.32
N ASP A 126 -2.16 -35.56 -14.07
CA ASP A 126 -2.38 -36.94 -13.58
C ASP A 126 -1.90 -37.97 -14.62
#